data_AF-A0A946SP72-F1
#
_entry.id   AF-A0A946SP72-F1
#
_cell.length_a   1.000
_cell.length_b   1.000
_cell.length_c   1.000
_cell.angle_alpha   90.00
_cell.angle_beta   90.00
_cell.angle_gamma   90.00
#
_symmetry.space_group_name_H-M   'P 1'
#
loop_
_entity.id
_entity.type
_entity.pdbx_description
1 polymer ?
#
loop_
_entity_poly.entity_id
_entity_poly.type
_entity_poly.pdbx_seq_one_letter_code
_entity_poly.pdbx_strand_id
1 'polypeptide(L)'
;MTWKRYLDASRRQALARTVVAVGVAACLMPAAAMGAGRAPRTMYTRTVSAARPATHEWHSDPQHDAVHHLTANYDRRGSSVLVRCVDTPTRANLDFAAWDRNAMRAATPAQRPTRPSAAPALRDLTFGGALAPGSATDDLSDTPLTASERSHPMSWRPAMQYLAEWDYDEGSAFAEPGWLIEDEKWRDGDGSAAYQEITRLFLRRGARGAFEAWVEVEFKPWVTSVDGATDGDGDGFPEFFGRLDPRFVREAAARRLLDDYAGRALSAHDIRAWERDLVEDWYGPYYASAMDASARQVVPNVDSDPDVRAELGGMVLSGPAVAIRAEPHGRPMYTFLVIGCARP
;
A
#
# COMPACT_ATOMS: atom_id res chain seq x y z
N MET A 1 1.88 2.27 17.56
CA MET A 1 3.32 1.98 17.34
C MET A 1 3.79 2.92 16.24
N THR A 2 4.76 3.81 16.50
CA THR A 2 5.20 4.81 15.50
C THR A 2 6.08 4.15 14.43
N TRP A 3 6.00 4.60 13.18
CA TRP A 3 6.76 4.07 12.05
C TRP A 3 8.27 4.07 12.29
N LYS A 4 8.77 5.11 12.99
CA LYS A 4 10.16 5.17 13.49
C LYS A 4 10.56 3.95 14.32
N ARG A 5 9.69 3.47 15.21
CA ARG A 5 9.95 2.26 16.02
C ARG A 5 9.98 0.99 15.17
N TYR A 6 9.19 0.95 14.09
CA TYR A 6 9.18 -0.19 13.16
C TYR A 6 10.46 -0.22 12.31
N LEU A 7 10.92 0.94 11.80
CA LEU A 7 12.20 1.02 11.10
C LEU A 7 13.40 0.77 12.02
N ASP A 8 13.35 1.23 13.27
CA ASP A 8 14.36 0.89 14.29
C ASP A 8 14.36 -0.62 14.62
N ALA A 9 13.19 -1.27 14.64
CA ALA A 9 13.09 -2.72 14.82
C ALA A 9 13.62 -3.48 13.59
N SER A 10 13.29 -3.01 12.38
CA SER A 10 13.80 -3.53 11.10
C SER A 10 15.31 -3.40 11.02
N ARG A 11 15.89 -2.29 11.50
CA ARG A 11 17.34 -2.11 11.65
C ARG A 11 17.95 -3.17 12.57
N ARG A 12 17.31 -3.48 13.70
CA ARG A 12 17.78 -4.54 14.62
C ARG A 12 17.71 -5.92 13.96
N GLN A 13 16.65 -6.21 13.20
CA GLN A 13 16.51 -7.49 12.48
C GLN A 13 17.51 -7.61 11.32
N ALA A 14 17.71 -6.55 10.54
CA ALA A 14 18.71 -6.50 9.47
C ALA A 14 20.14 -6.67 10.03
N LEU A 15 20.47 -5.98 11.13
CA LEU A 15 21.75 -6.17 11.82
C LEU A 15 21.90 -7.60 12.38
N ALA A 16 20.84 -8.19 12.93
CA ALA A 16 20.87 -9.57 13.40
C ALA A 16 21.09 -10.58 12.25
N ARG A 17 20.44 -10.39 11.10
CA ARG A 17 20.64 -11.22 9.90
C ARG A 17 22.05 -11.07 9.33
N THR A 18 22.61 -9.86 9.32
CA THR A 18 23.99 -9.60 8.87
C THR A 18 25.03 -10.20 9.83
N VAL A 19 24.82 -10.14 11.15
CA VAL A 19 25.71 -10.78 12.13
C VAL A 19 25.70 -12.32 11.99
N VAL A 20 24.55 -12.92 11.70
CA VAL A 20 24.45 -14.37 11.42
C VAL A 20 25.12 -14.73 10.09
N ALA A 21 24.95 -13.91 9.04
CA ALA A 21 25.58 -14.13 7.74
C ALA A 21 27.12 -13.96 7.79
N VAL A 22 27.63 -12.98 8.53
CA VAL A 22 29.07 -12.76 8.75
C VAL A 22 29.67 -13.84 9.65
N GLY A 23 28.88 -14.45 10.55
CA GLY A 23 29.30 -15.61 11.35
C GLY A 23 29.44 -16.92 10.57
N VAL A 24 28.88 -17.02 9.37
CA VAL A 24 28.88 -18.25 8.54
C VAL A 24 29.74 -18.12 7.28
N ALA A 25 30.01 -16.91 6.79
CA ALA A 25 30.76 -16.67 5.56
C ALA A 25 32.28 -16.52 5.81
N ALA A 26 32.92 -17.59 6.26
CA ALA A 26 34.37 -17.77 6.18
C ALA A 26 34.71 -19.12 5.54
N CYS A 27 34.30 -19.34 4.28
CA CYS A 27 34.90 -20.31 3.36
C CYS A 27 34.37 -20.14 1.91
N LEU A 28 35.31 -19.89 0.98
CA LEU A 28 35.34 -20.27 -0.44
C LEU A 28 34.44 -19.56 -1.49
N MET A 29 35.14 -18.78 -2.36
CA MET A 29 35.04 -18.48 -3.83
C MET A 29 33.93 -19.14 -4.71
N PRO A 30 33.72 -18.76 -6.00
CA PRO A 30 34.05 -17.55 -6.78
C PRO A 30 32.83 -16.93 -7.55
N ALA A 31 33.06 -15.79 -8.21
CA ALA A 31 32.11 -15.07 -9.05
C ALA A 31 31.80 -15.78 -10.39
N ALA A 32 30.52 -15.85 -10.75
CA ALA A 32 30.05 -16.14 -12.11
C ALA A 32 28.92 -15.19 -12.49
N ALA A 33 29.13 -14.47 -13.60
CA ALA A 33 28.15 -13.59 -14.21
C ALA A 33 27.00 -14.42 -14.81
N MET A 34 25.76 -14.06 -14.49
CA MET A 34 24.57 -14.60 -15.14
C MET A 34 23.74 -13.47 -15.75
N GLY A 35 23.53 -13.60 -17.06
CA GLY A 35 22.83 -12.65 -17.91
C GLY A 35 21.34 -12.55 -17.61
N ALA A 36 20.80 -11.40 -17.98
CA ALA A 36 19.38 -11.06 -17.92
C ALA A 36 18.54 -11.99 -18.82
N GLY A 37 18.06 -13.09 -18.26
CA GLY A 37 17.04 -13.94 -18.84
C GLY A 37 15.65 -13.34 -18.59
N ARG A 38 15.01 -12.86 -19.65
CA ARG A 38 13.60 -12.46 -19.65
C ARG A 38 12.75 -13.68 -19.24
N ALA A 39 12.08 -13.63 -18.10
CA ALA A 39 11.24 -14.72 -17.63
C ALA A 39 10.10 -15.03 -18.64
N PRO A 40 9.83 -16.31 -18.94
CA PRO A 40 8.76 -16.69 -19.86
C PRO A 40 7.38 -16.38 -19.26
N ARG A 41 6.54 -15.70 -20.04
CA ARG A 41 5.17 -15.24 -19.73
C ARG A 41 4.13 -16.36 -19.52
N THR A 42 4.51 -17.62 -19.28
CA THR A 42 3.60 -18.78 -19.50
C THR A 42 3.26 -19.65 -18.28
N MET A 43 3.48 -19.21 -17.03
CA MET A 43 3.12 -20.02 -15.84
C MET A 43 1.80 -19.64 -15.13
N TYR A 44 0.96 -18.79 -15.72
CA TYR A 44 -0.39 -18.48 -15.21
C TYR A 44 -1.47 -18.78 -16.25
N THR A 45 -1.54 -20.01 -16.76
CA THR A 45 -2.70 -20.52 -17.50
C THR A 45 -3.55 -21.48 -16.66
N ARG A 46 -3.61 -21.25 -15.34
CA ARG A 46 -4.80 -21.64 -14.59
C ARG A 46 -5.64 -20.38 -14.47
N THR A 47 -6.50 -20.18 -15.45
CA THR A 47 -7.52 -19.14 -15.42
C THR A 47 -8.26 -19.29 -14.11
N VAL A 48 -8.03 -18.38 -13.16
CA VAL A 48 -8.88 -18.28 -11.99
C VAL A 48 -10.19 -17.74 -12.51
N SER A 49 -11.13 -18.64 -12.79
CA SER A 49 -12.50 -18.24 -13.09
C SER A 49 -13.14 -17.78 -11.78
N ALA A 50 -13.11 -16.47 -11.55
CA ALA A 50 -14.18 -15.85 -10.78
C ALA A 50 -15.45 -15.98 -11.64
N ALA A 51 -16.32 -16.95 -11.33
CA ALA A 51 -17.58 -17.11 -12.05
C ALA A 51 -18.55 -16.01 -11.58
N ARG A 52 -18.98 -15.17 -12.53
CA ARG A 52 -19.80 -13.97 -12.32
C ARG A 52 -21.30 -14.30 -12.31
N PRO A 53 -22.08 -13.82 -11.33
CA PRO A 53 -23.52 -13.57 -11.52
C PRO A 53 -23.70 -12.41 -12.50
N ALA A 54 -24.58 -12.54 -13.51
CA ALA A 54 -24.73 -11.59 -14.62
C ALA A 54 -24.96 -10.11 -14.23
N THR A 55 -25.26 -9.84 -12.96
CA THR A 55 -25.63 -8.52 -12.41
C THR A 55 -24.52 -7.81 -11.64
N HIS A 56 -23.35 -8.41 -11.40
CA HIS A 56 -22.27 -7.77 -10.63
C HIS A 56 -21.37 -6.95 -11.56
N GLU A 57 -21.31 -5.63 -11.44
CA GLU A 57 -20.36 -4.78 -12.18
C GLU A 57 -19.00 -4.76 -11.48
N TRP A 58 -17.92 -4.80 -12.27
CA TRP A 58 -16.59 -4.48 -11.74
C TRP A 58 -16.52 -2.99 -11.50
N HIS A 59 -16.14 -2.57 -10.29
CA HIS A 59 -15.69 -1.20 -10.09
C HIS A 59 -14.17 -1.22 -10.08
N SER A 60 -13.57 -0.71 -11.16
CA SER A 60 -12.19 -0.27 -11.10
C SER A 60 -12.11 0.78 -10.00
N ASP A 61 -11.14 0.65 -9.09
CA ASP A 61 -10.61 1.85 -8.45
C ASP A 61 -10.09 2.70 -9.62
N PRO A 62 -10.68 3.87 -9.92
CA PRO A 62 -10.31 4.64 -11.11
C PRO A 62 -8.85 5.10 -11.08
N GLN A 63 -8.12 4.83 -10.00
CA GLN A 63 -6.78 5.33 -9.74
C GLN A 63 -5.67 4.27 -9.87
N HIS A 64 -5.97 2.99 -10.17
CA HIS A 64 -4.93 1.97 -10.40
C HIS A 64 -5.20 1.05 -11.60
N ASP A 65 -4.36 1.10 -12.63
CA ASP A 65 -4.56 0.35 -13.88
C ASP A 65 -4.47 -1.16 -13.69
N ALA A 66 -3.59 -1.66 -12.82
CA ALA A 66 -3.37 -3.09 -12.65
C ALA A 66 -4.06 -3.72 -11.41
N VAL A 67 -4.83 -2.97 -10.63
CA VAL A 67 -5.47 -3.45 -9.39
C VAL A 67 -6.94 -3.03 -9.38
N HIS A 68 -7.84 -4.00 -9.23
CA HIS A 68 -9.29 -3.79 -9.39
C HIS A 68 -10.06 -4.34 -8.20
N HIS A 69 -11.11 -3.64 -7.75
CA HIS A 69 -12.04 -4.21 -6.77
C HIS A 69 -12.99 -5.18 -7.46
N LEU A 70 -13.20 -6.32 -6.80
CA LEU A 70 -14.11 -7.35 -7.31
C LEU A 70 -15.49 -7.29 -6.66
N THR A 71 -15.56 -6.77 -5.44
CA THR A 71 -16.79 -6.50 -4.70
C THR A 71 -17.29 -5.11 -5.02
N ALA A 72 -18.53 -5.00 -5.51
CA ALA A 72 -19.03 -3.73 -6.03
C ALA A 72 -19.19 -2.64 -4.94
N ASN A 73 -19.59 -3.04 -3.72
CA ASN A 73 -19.94 -2.11 -2.65
C ASN A 73 -18.91 -2.16 -1.51
N TYR A 74 -17.63 -2.28 -1.83
CA TYR A 74 -16.60 -2.26 -0.79
C TYR A 74 -16.56 -0.88 -0.11
N ASP A 75 -16.79 -0.87 1.21
CA ASP A 75 -16.67 0.31 2.06
C ASP A 75 -15.53 0.05 3.06
N ARG A 76 -14.45 0.83 2.96
CA ARG A 76 -13.29 0.65 3.85
C ARG A 76 -13.61 0.82 5.34
N ARG A 77 -14.74 1.42 5.71
CA ARG A 77 -15.13 1.58 7.13
C ARG A 77 -16.03 0.46 7.64
N GLY A 78 -16.67 -0.29 6.75
CA GLY A 78 -17.75 -1.22 7.11
C GLY A 78 -17.57 -2.64 6.57
N SER A 79 -16.90 -2.81 5.43
CA SER A 79 -16.70 -4.11 4.80
C SER A 79 -15.74 -4.97 5.60
N SER A 80 -16.10 -6.24 5.76
CA SER A 80 -15.29 -7.29 6.37
C SER A 80 -14.52 -8.09 5.31
N VAL A 81 -14.80 -7.91 4.03
CA VAL A 81 -14.16 -8.63 2.92
C VAL A 81 -13.60 -7.65 1.89
N LEU A 82 -12.29 -7.68 1.71
CA LEU A 82 -11.62 -7.08 0.57
C LEU A 82 -11.36 -8.16 -0.49
N VAL A 83 -11.88 -7.96 -1.69
CA VAL A 83 -11.53 -8.80 -2.85
C VAL A 83 -10.98 -7.93 -3.96
N ARG A 84 -9.74 -8.18 -4.35
CA ARG A 84 -9.09 -7.46 -5.44
C ARG A 84 -8.47 -8.40 -6.45
N CYS A 85 -8.41 -7.93 -7.68
CA CYS A 85 -7.65 -8.55 -8.74
C CYS A 85 -6.39 -7.76 -9.03
N VAL A 86 -5.31 -8.48 -9.31
CA VAL A 86 -4.02 -7.94 -9.71
C VAL A 86 -3.65 -8.48 -11.08
N ASP A 87 -3.62 -7.62 -12.10
CA ASP A 87 -3.38 -8.03 -13.48
C ASP A 87 -1.92 -8.49 -13.69
N THR A 88 -0.97 -7.72 -13.15
CA THR A 88 0.46 -8.06 -13.17
C THR A 88 0.97 -8.11 -11.73
N PRO A 89 1.42 -9.27 -11.22
CA PRO A 89 1.78 -9.43 -9.82
C PRO A 89 3.19 -8.88 -9.54
N THR A 90 3.38 -7.56 -9.64
CA THR A 90 4.60 -6.91 -9.14
C THR A 90 4.49 -6.74 -7.62
N ARG A 91 5.61 -6.53 -6.91
CA ARG A 91 5.55 -6.30 -5.46
C ARG A 91 4.72 -5.04 -5.16
N ALA A 92 4.90 -3.97 -5.93
CA ALA A 92 4.09 -2.75 -5.83
C ALA A 92 2.58 -3.01 -5.96
N ASN A 93 2.15 -3.77 -6.97
CA ASN A 93 0.72 -4.01 -7.21
C ASN A 93 0.10 -4.90 -6.14
N LEU A 94 0.84 -5.90 -5.63
CA LEU A 94 0.36 -6.76 -4.53
C LEU A 94 0.27 -5.98 -3.22
N ASP A 95 1.30 -5.19 -2.90
CA ASP A 95 1.30 -4.31 -1.74
C ASP A 95 0.16 -3.30 -1.83
N PHE A 96 -0.06 -2.67 -3.00
CA PHE A 96 -1.19 -1.78 -3.22
C PHE A 96 -2.52 -2.50 -2.99
N ALA A 97 -2.70 -3.68 -3.62
CA ALA A 97 -3.92 -4.46 -3.48
C ALA A 97 -4.20 -4.91 -2.04
N ALA A 98 -3.18 -5.18 -1.24
CA ALA A 98 -3.36 -5.55 0.16
C ALA A 98 -3.48 -4.33 1.10
N TRP A 99 -2.74 -3.27 0.86
CA TRP A 99 -2.55 -2.20 1.83
C TRP A 99 -3.52 -1.04 1.66
N ASP A 100 -3.74 -0.63 0.41
CA ASP A 100 -4.47 0.58 0.06
C ASP A 100 -5.95 0.46 0.43
N ARG A 101 -6.50 1.46 1.13
CA ARG A 101 -7.91 1.48 1.58
C ARG A 101 -8.43 0.18 2.21
N ASN A 102 -7.56 -0.59 2.87
CA ASN A 102 -7.95 -1.85 3.52
C ASN A 102 -8.70 -1.59 4.83
N ALA A 103 -9.90 -2.15 4.98
CA ALA A 103 -10.78 -1.94 6.12
C ALA A 103 -10.19 -2.43 7.45
N MET A 104 -9.30 -3.43 7.39
CA MET A 104 -8.52 -3.87 8.56
C MET A 104 -7.68 -2.74 9.18
N ARG A 105 -7.38 -1.69 8.41
CA ARG A 105 -6.58 -0.53 8.81
C ARG A 105 -7.42 0.72 9.10
N ALA A 106 -8.70 0.75 8.73
CA ALA A 106 -9.51 1.96 8.75
C ALA A 106 -9.94 2.39 10.16
N ALA A 107 -10.04 1.45 11.09
CA ALA A 107 -10.47 1.74 12.45
C ALA A 107 -9.46 2.63 13.16
N THR A 108 -9.84 3.89 13.29
CA THR A 108 -9.05 4.88 14.01
C THR A 108 -9.92 5.39 15.16
N PRO A 109 -9.50 5.30 16.43
CA PRO A 109 -10.30 5.79 17.55
C PRO A 109 -10.56 7.28 17.38
N ALA A 110 -11.83 7.70 17.36
CA ALA A 110 -12.19 9.10 17.17
C ALA A 110 -11.50 9.97 18.23
N GLN A 111 -10.81 11.01 17.76
CA GLN A 111 -10.22 12.03 18.62
C GLN A 111 -10.95 13.36 18.41
N ARG A 112 -10.97 14.19 19.45
CA ARG A 112 -11.45 15.56 19.36
C ARG A 112 -10.26 16.49 19.46
N PRO A 113 -9.58 16.77 18.34
CA PRO A 113 -8.40 17.61 18.40
C PRO A 113 -8.76 19.03 18.81
N THR A 114 -7.86 19.70 19.50
CA THR A 114 -7.97 21.14 19.74
C THR A 114 -7.91 21.87 18.40
N ARG A 115 -8.99 22.55 18.02
CA ARG A 115 -9.04 23.25 16.72
C ARG A 115 -8.07 24.44 16.74
N PRO A 116 -7.23 24.61 15.70
CA PRO A 116 -6.45 25.84 15.52
C PRO A 116 -7.34 27.08 15.50
N SER A 117 -6.83 28.22 15.96
CA SER A 117 -7.57 29.49 15.95
C SER A 117 -7.85 30.02 14.53
N ALA A 118 -7.06 29.59 13.55
CA ALA A 118 -7.30 29.79 12.12
C ALA A 118 -6.99 28.49 11.39
N ALA A 119 -7.91 28.06 10.52
CA ALA A 119 -7.70 26.90 9.66
C ALA A 119 -6.58 27.21 8.66
N PRO A 120 -5.53 26.39 8.58
CA PRO A 120 -4.50 26.55 7.56
C PRO A 120 -5.10 26.23 6.18
N ALA A 121 -4.75 27.06 5.19
CA ALA A 121 -5.14 26.82 3.81
C ALA A 121 -4.28 25.71 3.19
N LEU A 122 -4.91 24.81 2.44
CA LEU A 122 -4.25 23.67 1.79
C LEU A 122 -2.97 24.05 1.04
N ARG A 123 -3.03 25.08 0.20
CA ARG A 123 -1.90 25.56 -0.63
C ARG A 123 -0.66 25.98 0.17
N ASP A 124 -0.84 26.33 1.45
CA ASP A 124 0.22 26.83 2.33
C ASP A 124 0.87 25.69 3.15
N LEU A 125 0.34 24.46 3.05
CA LEU A 125 0.85 23.31 3.78
C LEU A 125 2.20 22.84 3.22
N THR A 126 3.17 22.75 4.12
CA THR A 126 4.52 22.24 3.81
C THR A 126 5.00 21.16 4.77
N PHE A 127 4.37 21.00 5.94
CA PHE A 127 4.73 20.02 6.98
C PHE A 127 6.23 20.01 7.30
N GLY A 128 6.75 21.12 7.85
CA GLY A 128 8.19 21.24 8.13
C GLY A 128 9.09 21.19 6.87
N GLY A 129 8.52 21.50 5.70
CA GLY A 129 9.21 21.41 4.41
C GLY A 129 9.30 19.99 3.86
N ALA A 130 8.41 19.08 4.25
CA ALA A 130 8.21 17.79 3.60
C ALA A 130 7.68 17.96 2.17
N LEU A 131 6.77 18.92 1.97
CA LEU A 131 6.20 19.26 0.67
C LEU A 131 6.83 20.55 0.12
N ALA A 132 7.00 20.60 -1.19
CA ALA A 132 7.42 21.80 -1.89
C ALA A 132 6.37 22.91 -1.72
N PRO A 133 6.78 24.16 -1.42
CA PRO A 133 5.85 25.27 -1.26
C PRO A 133 4.91 25.47 -2.45
N GLY A 134 3.62 25.65 -2.18
CA GLY A 134 2.59 25.88 -3.21
C GLY A 134 2.28 24.68 -4.10
N SER A 135 2.76 23.47 -3.76
CA SER A 135 2.48 22.26 -4.54
C SER A 135 1.22 21.50 -4.11
N ALA A 136 0.66 21.83 -2.94
CA ALA A 136 -0.51 21.15 -2.41
C ALA A 136 -1.77 21.51 -3.21
N THR A 137 -2.50 20.49 -3.65
CA THR A 137 -3.74 20.60 -4.44
C THR A 137 -4.74 19.53 -4.01
N ASP A 138 -6.03 19.84 -4.12
CA ASP A 138 -7.13 18.98 -3.68
C ASP A 138 -7.45 17.87 -4.69
N ASP A 139 -7.13 18.08 -5.97
CA ASP A 139 -7.45 17.14 -7.06
C ASP A 139 -6.17 16.60 -7.71
N LEU A 140 -6.10 15.27 -7.88
CA LEU A 140 -4.98 14.59 -8.55
C LEU A 140 -4.81 15.07 -10.01
N SER A 141 -5.89 15.48 -10.67
CA SER A 141 -5.88 15.99 -12.04
C SER A 141 -5.20 17.36 -12.18
N ASP A 142 -5.11 18.14 -11.10
CA ASP A 142 -4.38 19.41 -11.04
C ASP A 142 -2.86 19.21 -10.91
N THR A 143 -2.42 17.98 -10.67
CA THR A 143 -0.99 17.65 -10.65
C THR A 143 -0.43 17.59 -12.09
N PRO A 144 0.89 17.84 -12.27
CA PRO A 144 1.53 17.70 -13.57
C PRO A 144 1.81 16.23 -13.97
N LEU A 145 1.28 15.25 -13.23
CA LEU A 145 1.41 13.83 -13.54
C LEU A 145 0.67 13.50 -14.84
N THR A 146 1.26 12.66 -15.67
CA THR A 146 0.58 12.11 -16.85
C THR A 146 -0.50 11.09 -16.42
N ALA A 147 -1.44 10.77 -17.32
CA ALA A 147 -2.45 9.74 -17.04
C ALA A 147 -1.82 8.39 -16.65
N SER A 148 -0.73 8.00 -17.32
CA SER A 148 0.01 6.78 -17.00
C SER A 148 0.68 6.82 -15.62
N GLU A 149 1.19 7.97 -15.19
CA GLU A 149 1.82 8.10 -13.87
C GLU A 149 0.76 8.08 -12.77
N ARG A 150 -0.41 8.70 -13.01
CA ARG A 150 -1.55 8.68 -12.09
C ARG A 150 -2.15 7.30 -11.88
N SER A 151 -2.08 6.43 -12.88
CA SER A 151 -2.70 5.10 -12.82
C SER A 151 -1.80 4.00 -12.23
N HIS A 152 -0.61 4.36 -11.72
CA HIS A 152 0.31 3.41 -11.09
C HIS A 152 0.84 3.93 -9.74
N PRO A 153 -0.04 4.32 -8.79
CA PRO A 153 0.40 4.66 -7.45
C PRO A 153 1.01 3.44 -6.75
N MET A 154 2.00 3.70 -5.91
CA MET A 154 2.52 2.74 -4.95
C MET A 154 1.99 3.06 -3.57
N SER A 155 1.66 2.05 -2.76
CA SER A 155 1.38 2.29 -1.35
C SER A 155 2.64 2.77 -0.64
N TRP A 156 2.56 3.94 -0.01
CA TRP A 156 3.73 4.63 0.56
C TRP A 156 4.47 3.77 1.57
N ARG A 157 3.77 3.27 2.59
CA ARG A 157 4.42 2.50 3.66
C ARG A 157 5.10 1.25 3.12
N PRO A 158 4.44 0.37 2.34
CA PRO A 158 5.11 -0.77 1.71
C PRO A 158 6.34 -0.41 0.88
N ALA A 159 6.25 0.64 0.06
CA ALA A 159 7.37 1.12 -0.73
C ALA A 159 8.55 1.56 0.15
N MET A 160 8.30 2.27 1.26
CA MET A 160 9.36 2.73 2.17
C MET A 160 10.03 1.59 2.91
N GLN A 161 9.28 0.57 3.35
CA GLN A 161 9.88 -0.63 3.95
C GLN A 161 10.74 -1.39 2.94
N TYR A 162 10.22 -1.59 1.73
CA TYR A 162 10.98 -2.25 0.67
C TYR A 162 12.32 -1.53 0.40
N LEU A 163 12.32 -0.20 0.41
CA LEU A 163 13.55 0.59 0.28
C LEU A 163 14.48 0.39 1.49
N ALA A 164 13.96 0.44 2.72
CA ALA A 164 14.76 0.27 3.92
C ALA A 164 15.38 -1.14 4.05
N GLU A 165 14.71 -2.17 3.52
CA GLU A 165 15.23 -3.53 3.41
C GLU A 165 16.37 -3.64 2.39
N TRP A 166 16.30 -2.85 1.31
CA TRP A 166 17.32 -2.82 0.26
C TRP A 166 18.55 -2.01 0.67
N ASP A 167 18.34 -0.78 1.11
CA ASP A 167 19.36 0.15 1.59
C ASP A 167 18.72 1.05 2.66
N TYR A 168 19.12 0.84 3.92
CA TYR A 168 18.52 1.55 5.05
C TYR A 168 18.73 3.06 4.98
N ASP A 169 19.89 3.54 4.55
CA ASP A 169 20.20 4.97 4.54
C ASP A 169 19.42 5.67 3.42
N GLU A 170 19.40 5.08 2.22
CA GLU A 170 18.61 5.60 1.10
C GLU A 170 17.11 5.53 1.39
N GLY A 171 16.62 4.42 1.94
CA GLY A 171 15.22 4.22 2.28
C GLY A 171 14.74 5.11 3.42
N SER A 172 15.54 5.26 4.49
CA SER A 172 15.20 6.13 5.61
C SER A 172 15.15 7.60 5.20
N ALA A 173 16.06 8.06 4.34
CA ALA A 173 16.06 9.43 3.83
C ALA A 173 14.81 9.71 2.97
N PHE A 174 14.40 8.74 2.13
CA PHE A 174 13.16 8.88 1.35
C PHE A 174 11.91 8.83 2.25
N ALA A 175 11.93 8.08 3.35
CA ALA A 175 10.79 7.95 4.25
C ALA A 175 10.56 9.16 5.18
N GLU A 176 11.56 10.04 5.35
CA GLU A 176 11.54 11.19 6.27
C GLU A 176 10.32 12.13 6.11
N PRO A 177 9.88 12.49 4.88
CA PRO A 177 8.66 13.29 4.68
C PRO A 177 7.42 12.71 5.35
N GLY A 178 7.30 11.38 5.40
CA GLY A 178 6.19 10.71 6.07
C GLY A 178 6.16 11.02 7.57
N TRP A 179 7.32 11.06 8.22
CA TRP A 179 7.41 11.43 9.63
C TRP A 179 7.06 12.89 9.87
N LEU A 180 7.58 13.80 9.04
CA LEU A 180 7.27 15.22 9.14
C LEU A 180 5.77 15.50 8.98
N ILE A 181 5.11 14.76 8.08
CA ILE A 181 3.66 14.82 7.89
C ILE A 181 2.93 14.23 9.10
N GLU A 182 3.30 13.05 9.59
CA GLU A 182 2.66 12.42 10.76
C GLU A 182 2.85 13.20 12.07
N ASP A 183 3.96 13.94 12.20
CA ASP A 183 4.35 14.70 13.39
C ASP A 183 3.66 16.08 13.48
N GLU A 184 3.06 16.59 12.41
CA GLU A 184 2.29 17.83 12.47
C GLU A 184 1.02 17.63 13.32
N LYS A 185 1.00 18.26 14.50
CA LYS A 185 -0.08 18.16 15.48
C LYS A 185 -1.05 19.33 15.47
N TRP A 186 -0.90 20.30 14.55
CA TRP A 186 -1.81 21.42 14.39
C TRP A 186 -1.98 22.27 15.67
N ARG A 187 -0.91 22.36 16.48
CA ARG A 187 -0.91 22.98 17.81
C ARG A 187 -1.82 22.31 18.84
N ASP A 188 -2.37 21.14 18.53
CA ASP A 188 -2.89 20.26 19.56
C ASP A 188 -1.72 19.66 20.35
N GLY A 189 -1.85 19.56 21.66
CA GLY A 189 -0.76 19.23 22.61
C GLY A 189 -0.25 17.79 22.48
N ASP A 190 -0.26 17.02 23.58
CA ASP A 190 0.24 15.63 23.69
C ASP A 190 -0.54 14.58 22.82
N GLY A 191 -1.03 14.96 21.65
CA GLY A 191 -1.68 14.08 20.67
C GLY A 191 -0.75 12.94 20.27
N SER A 192 -1.04 11.74 20.79
CA SER A 192 -0.21 10.55 20.55
C SER A 192 -0.44 9.88 19.18
N ALA A 193 -1.51 10.25 18.48
CA ALA A 193 -1.83 9.71 17.14
C ALA A 193 -1.41 10.68 16.02
N ALA A 194 -1.12 10.12 14.84
CA ALA A 194 -0.98 10.90 13.63
C ALA A 194 -2.36 11.32 13.12
N TYR A 195 -2.50 12.58 12.71
CA TYR A 195 -3.76 13.14 12.20
C TYR A 195 -3.86 12.99 10.68
N GLN A 196 -2.71 12.79 10.04
CA GLN A 196 -2.56 12.58 8.63
C GLN A 196 -1.41 11.61 8.39
N GLU A 197 -1.44 10.93 7.26
CA GLU A 197 -0.35 10.08 6.80
C GLU A 197 -0.25 10.13 5.28
N ILE A 198 0.93 9.85 4.75
CA ILE A 198 1.09 9.61 3.30
C ILE A 198 0.53 8.20 3.00
N THR A 199 -0.44 8.13 2.10
CA THR A 199 -1.08 6.87 1.68
C THR A 199 -0.47 6.33 0.39
N ARG A 200 -0.25 7.20 -0.60
CA ARG A 200 0.19 6.83 -1.94
C ARG A 200 1.37 7.65 -2.42
N LEU A 201 2.18 7.03 -3.27
CA LEU A 201 3.36 7.59 -3.93
C LEU A 201 3.22 7.47 -5.45
N PHE A 202 3.43 8.59 -6.13
CA PHE A 202 3.52 8.69 -7.58
C PHE A 202 4.92 9.17 -7.94
N LEU A 203 5.62 8.39 -8.76
CA LEU A 203 6.95 8.76 -9.26
C LEU A 203 6.85 9.20 -10.71
N ARG A 204 7.50 10.32 -11.02
CA ARG A 204 7.66 10.82 -12.39
C ARG A 204 9.11 11.13 -12.70
N ARG A 205 9.47 11.04 -13.97
CA ARG A 205 10.74 11.58 -14.47
C ARG A 205 10.48 13.00 -14.98
N GLY A 206 11.03 13.98 -14.28
CA GLY A 206 10.95 15.39 -14.65
C GLY A 206 11.71 15.72 -15.94
N ALA A 207 11.52 16.94 -16.46
CA ALA A 207 12.00 17.36 -17.78
C ALA A 207 13.53 17.27 -17.99
N ARG A 208 14.32 17.24 -16.91
CA ARG A 208 15.79 17.10 -16.96
C ARG A 208 16.27 15.68 -16.60
N GLY A 209 15.37 14.70 -16.57
CA GLY A 209 15.65 13.32 -16.18
C GLY A 209 15.71 13.08 -14.68
N ALA A 210 15.66 14.13 -13.84
CA ALA A 210 15.57 14.02 -12.40
C ALA A 210 14.20 13.47 -11.98
N PHE A 211 14.15 12.68 -10.91
CA PHE A 211 12.88 12.20 -10.37
C PHE A 211 12.15 13.31 -9.61
N GLU A 212 10.84 13.33 -9.75
CA GLU A 212 9.96 14.01 -8.79
C GLU A 212 9.06 12.95 -8.14
N ALA A 213 8.76 13.15 -6.87
CA ALA A 213 7.81 12.34 -6.12
C ALA A 213 6.62 13.20 -5.74
N TRP A 214 5.43 12.75 -6.12
CA TRP A 214 4.15 13.28 -5.69
C TRP A 214 3.51 12.28 -4.75
N VAL A 215 2.78 12.76 -3.75
CA VAL A 215 2.17 11.93 -2.73
C VAL A 215 0.72 12.32 -2.49
N GLU A 216 -0.10 11.33 -2.15
CA GLU A 216 -1.40 11.54 -1.54
C GLU A 216 -1.21 11.55 -0.02
N VAL A 217 -1.76 12.57 0.63
CA VAL A 217 -1.82 12.68 2.08
C VAL A 217 -3.28 12.60 2.49
N GLU A 218 -3.60 11.62 3.32
CA GLU A 218 -4.94 11.40 3.85
C GLU A 218 -5.03 11.88 5.30
N PHE A 219 -6.08 12.62 5.61
CA PHE A 219 -6.46 13.01 6.96
C PHE A 219 -7.34 11.95 7.62
N LYS A 220 -7.22 11.81 8.95
CA LYS A 220 -8.20 11.03 9.70
C LYS A 220 -9.59 11.69 9.61
N PRO A 221 -10.69 10.93 9.65
CA PRO A 221 -12.03 11.45 9.36
C PRO A 221 -12.50 12.60 10.27
N TRP A 222 -11.93 12.73 11.47
CA TRP A 222 -12.27 13.77 12.42
C TRP A 222 -11.43 15.05 12.29
N VAL A 223 -10.43 15.07 11.40
CA VAL A 223 -9.61 16.25 11.13
C VAL A 223 -10.37 17.14 10.16
N THR A 224 -11.07 18.14 10.70
CA THR A 224 -11.93 19.07 9.94
C THR A 224 -11.37 20.48 9.86
N SER A 225 -10.08 20.64 10.22
CA SER A 225 -9.46 21.94 10.46
C SER A 225 -8.69 22.52 9.28
N VAL A 226 -8.57 21.82 8.15
CA VAL A 226 -7.80 22.26 6.99
C VAL A 226 -8.74 22.82 5.93
N ASP A 227 -8.55 24.08 5.54
CA ASP A 227 -9.39 24.73 4.53
C ASP A 227 -8.93 24.31 3.13
N GLY A 228 -9.85 23.71 2.37
CA GLY A 228 -9.65 23.32 0.98
C GLY A 228 -9.16 21.89 0.74
N ALA A 229 -9.07 21.06 1.79
CA ALA A 229 -8.95 19.61 1.63
C ALA A 229 -10.34 18.97 1.68
N THR A 230 -10.72 18.22 0.64
CA THR A 230 -12.01 17.55 0.51
C THR A 230 -11.87 16.03 0.51
N ASP A 231 -12.98 15.33 0.73
CA ASP A 231 -13.08 13.87 0.59
C ASP A 231 -13.44 13.57 -0.87
N GLY A 232 -12.39 13.47 -1.70
CA GLY A 232 -12.51 13.45 -3.16
C GLY A 232 -13.07 12.15 -3.69
N ASP A 233 -12.74 11.03 -3.04
CA ASP A 233 -13.26 9.70 -3.36
C ASP A 233 -14.54 9.33 -2.57
N GLY A 234 -14.92 10.11 -1.57
CA GLY A 234 -16.16 9.97 -0.81
C GLY A 234 -16.15 8.82 0.20
N ASP A 235 -14.98 8.29 0.53
CA ASP A 235 -14.83 7.17 1.46
C ASP A 235 -14.77 7.60 2.94
N GLY A 236 -14.84 8.91 3.18
CA GLY A 236 -14.95 9.53 4.50
C GLY A 236 -13.64 10.04 5.07
N PHE A 237 -12.56 10.10 4.29
CA PHE A 237 -11.27 10.60 4.75
C PHE A 237 -10.73 11.64 3.78
N PRO A 238 -10.72 12.93 4.17
CA PRO A 238 -10.24 13.98 3.30
C PRO A 238 -8.79 13.75 2.86
N GLU A 239 -8.50 13.98 1.60
CA GLU A 239 -7.20 13.76 1.00
C GLU A 239 -6.76 14.97 0.17
N PHE A 240 -5.45 15.06 -0.06
CA PHE A 240 -4.88 16.03 -0.99
C PHE A 240 -3.58 15.49 -1.56
N PHE A 241 -3.08 16.16 -2.60
CA PHE A 241 -1.86 15.78 -3.30
C PHE A 241 -0.79 16.86 -3.14
N GLY A 242 0.47 16.46 -2.98
CA GLY A 242 1.58 17.38 -2.87
C GLY A 242 2.86 16.81 -3.47
N ARG A 243 3.74 17.69 -3.95
CA ARG A 243 5.09 17.29 -4.39
C ARG A 243 6.01 17.25 -3.19
N LEU A 244 6.72 16.15 -2.98
CA LEU A 244 7.77 16.10 -1.97
C LEU A 244 8.86 17.13 -2.29
N ASP A 245 9.47 17.69 -1.25
CA ASP A 245 10.64 18.55 -1.44
C ASP A 245 11.76 17.74 -2.12
N PRO A 246 12.40 18.28 -3.18
CA PRO A 246 13.43 17.56 -3.94
C PRO A 246 14.58 17.03 -3.10
N ARG A 247 14.86 17.61 -1.91
CA ARG A 247 15.92 17.14 -1.02
C ARG A 247 15.72 15.71 -0.50
N PHE A 248 14.47 15.23 -0.47
CA PHE A 248 14.13 13.88 -0.02
C PHE A 248 14.07 12.87 -1.18
N VAL A 249 14.03 13.33 -2.43
CA VAL A 249 13.89 12.44 -3.59
C VAL A 249 15.27 11.90 -3.97
N ARG A 250 15.54 10.68 -3.49
CA ARG A 250 16.79 9.97 -3.76
C ARG A 250 16.72 9.24 -5.10
N GLU A 251 17.61 9.58 -6.03
CA GLU A 251 17.59 9.03 -7.40
C GLU A 251 17.75 7.50 -7.42
N ALA A 252 18.64 6.93 -6.59
CA ALA A 252 18.87 5.49 -6.53
C ALA A 252 17.62 4.74 -6.03
N ALA A 253 16.98 5.24 -4.99
CA ALA A 253 15.74 4.67 -4.45
C ALA A 253 14.55 4.85 -5.42
N ALA A 254 14.41 6.01 -6.07
CA ALA A 254 13.36 6.22 -7.07
C ALA A 254 13.51 5.26 -8.27
N ARG A 255 14.74 5.02 -8.74
CA ARG A 255 15.02 3.98 -9.75
C ARG A 255 14.68 2.59 -9.24
N ARG A 256 15.08 2.26 -8.01
CA ARG A 256 14.79 0.94 -7.41
C ARG A 256 13.29 0.67 -7.34
N LEU A 257 12.50 1.68 -6.95
CA LEU A 257 11.04 1.59 -6.94
C LEU A 257 10.46 1.33 -8.33
N LEU A 258 10.89 2.08 -9.35
CA LEU A 258 10.34 1.90 -10.70
C LEU A 258 10.81 0.61 -11.38
N ASP A 259 12.10 0.30 -11.31
CA ASP A 259 12.70 -0.76 -12.12
C ASP A 259 12.51 -2.15 -11.50
N ASP A 260 12.49 -2.27 -10.18
CA ASP A 260 12.32 -3.57 -9.48
C ASP A 260 10.99 -3.69 -8.76
N TYR A 261 10.67 -2.77 -7.84
CA TYR A 261 9.47 -2.89 -7.00
C TYR A 261 8.17 -2.87 -7.83
N ALA A 262 8.05 -1.89 -8.72
CA ALA A 262 6.94 -1.76 -9.66
C ALA A 262 7.19 -2.44 -11.01
N GLY A 263 8.46 -2.67 -11.37
CA GLY A 263 8.83 -3.18 -12.69
C GLY A 263 8.93 -4.70 -12.81
N ARG A 264 9.21 -5.42 -11.71
CA ARG A 264 9.46 -6.88 -11.75
C ARG A 264 8.22 -7.67 -11.34
N ALA A 265 7.71 -8.47 -12.27
CA ALA A 265 6.67 -9.45 -11.97
C ALA A 265 7.21 -10.57 -11.08
N LEU A 266 6.43 -10.93 -10.06
CA LEU A 266 6.72 -12.00 -9.12
C LEU A 266 6.26 -13.36 -9.66
N SER A 267 7.02 -14.41 -9.33
CA SER A 267 6.60 -15.79 -9.56
C SER A 267 5.61 -16.27 -8.49
N ALA A 268 4.94 -17.40 -8.71
CA ALA A 268 4.06 -17.98 -7.69
C ALA A 268 4.80 -18.33 -6.38
N HIS A 269 6.08 -18.65 -6.46
CA HIS A 269 6.92 -18.86 -5.28
C HIS A 269 7.13 -17.54 -4.51
N ASP A 270 7.46 -16.47 -5.23
CA ASP A 270 7.68 -15.14 -4.65
C ASP A 270 6.39 -14.58 -4.04
N ILE A 271 5.23 -14.78 -4.67
CA ILE A 271 3.93 -14.38 -4.11
C ILE A 271 3.66 -15.10 -2.79
N ARG A 272 3.98 -16.39 -2.68
CA ARG A 272 3.82 -17.12 -1.40
C ARG A 272 4.80 -16.66 -0.34
N ALA A 273 6.00 -16.20 -0.71
CA ALA A 273 6.93 -15.61 0.23
C ALA A 273 6.40 -14.26 0.73
N TRP A 274 5.99 -13.40 -0.20
CA TRP A 274 5.36 -12.12 0.08
C TRP A 274 4.10 -12.25 0.96
N GLU A 275 3.23 -13.25 0.74
CA GLU A 275 2.03 -13.50 1.57
C GLU A 275 2.42 -13.78 3.03
N ARG A 276 3.50 -14.54 3.27
CA ARG A 276 3.98 -14.80 4.63
C ARG A 276 4.52 -13.54 5.27
N ASP A 277 5.34 -12.78 4.56
CA ASP A 277 5.90 -11.52 5.06
C ASP A 277 4.78 -10.51 5.37
N LEU A 278 3.73 -10.43 4.54
CA LEU A 278 2.55 -9.61 4.79
C LEU A 278 1.82 -10.03 6.08
N VAL A 279 1.58 -11.33 6.26
CA VAL A 279 0.90 -11.85 7.45
C VAL A 279 1.72 -11.61 8.72
N GLU A 280 3.01 -11.92 8.69
CA GLU A 280 3.90 -11.84 9.86
C GLU A 280 4.24 -10.40 10.24
N ASP A 281 4.69 -9.59 9.27
CA ASP A 281 5.31 -8.30 9.56
C ASP A 281 4.30 -7.14 9.53
N TRP A 282 3.32 -7.21 8.65
CA TRP A 282 2.39 -6.09 8.40
C TRP A 282 1.05 -6.28 9.09
N TYR A 283 0.50 -7.48 9.01
CA TYR A 283 -0.79 -7.81 9.59
C TYR A 283 -0.70 -8.55 10.93
N GLY A 284 0.50 -8.79 11.44
CA GLY A 284 0.71 -9.34 12.78
C GLY A 284 -0.08 -8.61 13.88
N PRO A 285 -0.14 -7.25 13.89
CA PRO A 285 -0.97 -6.51 14.85
C PRO A 285 -2.48 -6.75 14.74
N TYR A 286 -2.95 -7.33 13.63
CA TYR A 286 -4.36 -7.64 13.37
C TYR A 286 -4.68 -9.13 13.56
N TYR A 287 -3.78 -9.90 14.17
CA TYR A 287 -3.93 -11.35 14.36
C TYR A 287 -4.21 -12.10 13.04
N ALA A 288 -3.52 -11.69 11.99
CA ALA A 288 -3.71 -12.28 10.68
C ALA A 288 -3.05 -13.66 10.54
N SER A 289 -3.64 -14.46 9.65
CA SER A 289 -3.14 -15.77 9.23
C SER A 289 -3.49 -16.00 7.76
N ALA A 290 -2.59 -16.67 7.04
CA ALA A 290 -2.93 -17.21 5.73
C ALA A 290 -3.93 -18.36 5.91
N MET A 291 -4.97 -18.38 5.09
CA MET A 291 -5.96 -19.45 5.11
C MET A 291 -5.36 -20.76 4.59
N ASP A 292 -5.79 -21.88 5.20
CA ASP A 292 -5.38 -23.21 4.79
C ASP A 292 -5.70 -23.49 3.31
N ALA A 293 -4.86 -24.31 2.67
CA ALA A 293 -4.98 -24.60 1.24
C ALA A 293 -6.35 -25.19 0.85
N SER A 294 -6.95 -26.02 1.71
CA SER A 294 -8.30 -26.56 1.53
C SER A 294 -9.37 -25.47 1.68
N ALA A 295 -9.26 -24.64 2.73
CA ALA A 295 -10.21 -23.58 3.04
C ALA A 295 -10.25 -22.47 1.96
N ARG A 296 -9.14 -22.24 1.24
CA ARG A 296 -9.08 -21.26 0.15
C ARG A 296 -9.24 -21.86 -1.26
N GLN A 297 -9.51 -23.16 -1.40
CA GLN A 297 -9.64 -23.77 -2.74
C GLN A 297 -10.85 -23.19 -3.49
N VAL A 298 -11.96 -22.98 -2.79
CA VAL A 298 -13.17 -22.33 -3.28
C VAL A 298 -13.71 -21.45 -2.16
N VAL A 299 -13.99 -20.18 -2.45
CA VAL A 299 -14.56 -19.22 -1.50
C VAL A 299 -15.75 -18.50 -2.15
N PRO A 300 -16.94 -18.44 -1.51
CA PRO A 300 -17.25 -19.04 -0.22
C PRO A 300 -17.41 -20.56 -0.34
N ASN A 301 -17.19 -21.26 0.77
CA ASN A 301 -17.45 -22.69 0.96
C ASN A 301 -18.33 -22.92 2.20
N VAL A 302 -18.54 -24.19 2.57
CA VAL A 302 -19.40 -24.58 3.71
C VAL A 302 -18.92 -24.02 5.05
N ASP A 303 -17.62 -23.75 5.18
CA ASP A 303 -17.00 -23.24 6.41
C ASP A 303 -16.81 -21.71 6.37
N SER A 304 -17.17 -21.04 5.28
CA SER A 304 -17.04 -19.59 5.17
C SER A 304 -18.04 -18.87 6.06
N ASP A 305 -17.54 -17.86 6.78
CA ASP A 305 -18.32 -16.98 7.64
C ASP A 305 -19.53 -16.36 6.90
N PRO A 306 -20.65 -16.09 7.60
CA PRO A 306 -21.82 -15.47 7.01
C PRO A 306 -21.50 -14.15 6.29
N ASP A 307 -20.64 -13.31 6.87
CA ASP A 307 -20.23 -12.02 6.30
C ASP A 307 -19.49 -12.21 4.97
N VAL A 308 -18.66 -13.26 4.85
CA VAL A 308 -17.99 -13.61 3.58
C VAL A 308 -18.99 -13.96 2.49
N ARG A 309 -20.01 -14.75 2.82
CA ARG A 309 -21.05 -15.13 1.85
C ARG A 309 -21.90 -13.94 1.45
N ALA A 310 -22.23 -13.07 2.40
CA ALA A 310 -23.02 -11.88 2.17
C ALA A 310 -22.30 -10.89 1.26
N GLU A 311 -21.04 -10.57 1.55
CA GLU A 311 -20.26 -9.58 0.78
C GLU A 311 -19.87 -10.10 -0.61
N LEU A 312 -19.62 -11.40 -0.77
CA LEU A 312 -19.36 -11.97 -2.09
C LEU A 312 -20.62 -12.01 -2.98
N GLY A 313 -21.83 -11.95 -2.42
CA GLY A 313 -23.07 -11.78 -3.20
C GLY A 313 -23.28 -12.83 -4.31
N GLY A 314 -22.78 -14.05 -4.12
CA GLY A 314 -22.81 -15.14 -5.11
C GLY A 314 -21.57 -15.26 -6.00
N MET A 315 -20.59 -14.35 -5.87
CA MET A 315 -19.26 -14.53 -6.47
C MET A 315 -18.57 -15.75 -5.87
N VAL A 316 -17.94 -16.55 -6.73
CA VAL A 316 -17.11 -17.70 -6.31
C VAL A 316 -15.68 -17.49 -6.78
N LEU A 317 -14.76 -17.42 -5.82
CA LEU A 317 -13.33 -17.35 -6.00
C LEU A 317 -12.75 -18.77 -6.01
N SER A 318 -12.15 -19.17 -7.13
CA SER A 318 -11.55 -20.50 -7.29
C SER A 318 -10.03 -20.43 -7.12
N GLY A 319 -9.53 -20.73 -5.93
CA GLY A 319 -8.11 -20.72 -5.60
C GLY A 319 -7.47 -19.33 -5.73
N PRO A 320 -7.95 -18.29 -5.01
CA PRO A 320 -7.25 -17.02 -4.90
C PRO A 320 -5.78 -17.25 -4.56
N ALA A 321 -4.90 -16.46 -5.17
CA ALA A 321 -3.46 -16.59 -4.97
C ALA A 321 -3.06 -16.24 -3.53
N VAL A 322 -3.83 -15.35 -2.91
CA VAL A 322 -3.64 -14.86 -1.54
C VAL A 322 -5.00 -14.91 -0.85
N ALA A 323 -5.04 -15.49 0.34
CA ALA A 323 -6.25 -15.56 1.14
C ALA A 323 -5.87 -15.42 2.61
N ILE A 324 -6.20 -14.27 3.19
CA ILE A 324 -5.82 -13.92 4.54
C ILE A 324 -7.07 -13.69 5.37
N ARG A 325 -7.09 -14.27 6.56
CA ARG A 325 -8.07 -13.97 7.61
C ARG A 325 -7.34 -13.24 8.73
N ALA A 326 -7.91 -12.14 9.19
CA ALA A 326 -7.45 -11.38 10.33
C ALA A 326 -8.59 -11.10 11.30
N GLU A 327 -8.28 -10.68 12.52
CA GLU A 327 -9.26 -10.27 13.52
C GLU A 327 -8.93 -8.88 14.08
N PRO A 328 -8.82 -7.84 13.23
CA PRO A 328 -8.64 -6.48 13.73
C PRO A 328 -9.85 -6.12 14.60
N HIS A 329 -9.59 -5.57 15.79
CA HIS A 329 -10.63 -5.15 16.74
C HIS A 329 -11.57 -6.28 17.20
N GLY A 330 -11.12 -7.55 17.12
CA GLY A 330 -11.88 -8.70 17.59
C GLY A 330 -13.00 -9.15 16.65
N ARG A 331 -13.00 -8.70 15.39
CA ARG A 331 -13.96 -9.14 14.36
C ARG A 331 -13.22 -9.74 13.17
N PRO A 332 -13.64 -10.90 12.63
CA PRO A 332 -13.03 -11.50 11.45
C PRO A 332 -13.13 -10.56 10.24
N MET A 333 -12.00 -10.39 9.55
CA MET A 333 -11.91 -9.69 8.27
C MET A 333 -11.06 -10.52 7.31
N TYR A 334 -11.33 -10.37 6.01
CA TYR A 334 -10.79 -11.22 4.97
C TYR A 334 -10.20 -10.39 3.84
N THR A 335 -9.03 -10.79 3.34
CA THR A 335 -8.43 -10.24 2.12
C THR A 335 -8.17 -11.37 1.14
N PHE A 336 -8.75 -11.26 -0.05
CA PHE A 336 -8.57 -12.19 -1.15
C PHE A 336 -7.98 -11.48 -2.36
N LEU A 337 -6.82 -11.95 -2.83
CA LEU A 337 -6.22 -11.46 -4.07
C LEU A 337 -6.23 -12.53 -5.15
N VAL A 338 -6.76 -12.16 -6.31
CA VAL A 338 -6.76 -12.97 -7.52
C VAL A 338 -5.75 -12.40 -8.51
N ILE A 339 -5.02 -13.25 -9.23
CA ILE A 339 -4.01 -12.81 -10.22
C ILE A 339 -4.52 -13.07 -11.64
N GLY A 340 -4.35 -12.07 -12.51
CA GLY A 340 -4.60 -12.21 -13.96
C GLY A 340 -6.07 -12.39 -14.31
N CYS A 341 -6.95 -11.54 -13.79
CA CYS A 341 -8.36 -11.60 -14.15
C CYS A 341 -8.54 -11.19 -15.61
N ALA A 342 -9.29 -11.99 -16.36
CA ALA A 342 -9.71 -11.59 -17.69
C ALA A 342 -10.64 -10.39 -17.55
N ARG A 343 -10.21 -9.22 -18.02
CA ARG A 343 -11.12 -8.10 -18.28
C ARG A 343 -12.09 -8.56 -19.39
N PRO A 344 -13.40 -8.32 -19.26
CA PRO A 344 -14.36 -8.62 -20.33
C PRO A 344 -14.03 -7.88 -21.64
#